data_AF-A0AAD9J9H6-F1
#
_entry.id   AF-A0AAD9J9H6-F1
#
_cell.length_a   1.000
_cell.length_b   1.000
_cell.length_c   1.000
_cell.angle_alpha   90.00
_cell.angle_beta   90.00
_cell.angle_gamma   90.00
#
_symmetry.space_group_name_H-M   'P 1'
#
loop_
_entity.id
_entity.type
_entity.pdbx_description
1 polymer ?
#
loop_
_entity_poly.entity_id
_entity_poly.type
_entity_poly.pdbx_seq_one_letter_code
_entity_poly.pdbx_strand_id
1 'polypeptide(L)'
;MAEGFIASRDEIGLKRTSSKTSVPAYPKAKLMYYFKCVCSVLELRNLARFTNYSNFHNLSEEDTDALLKLIVFFSPDELIGKVFFQSDELCVNYNNEFYELEKISHIFGVTDSVLIGGQTKRVVKIMTFKRVWLENNYLEPFRFYAHRLSRIALGLPGYEPPRRIMITSRACLIQ
;
A
#
# COMPACT_ATOMS: atom_id res chain seq x y z
N MET A 1 12.39 31.91 11.20
CA MET A 1 13.58 31.34 10.52
C MET A 1 13.21 29.95 10.10
N ALA A 2 12.96 29.75 8.80
CA ALA A 2 12.72 28.43 8.21
C ALA A 2 13.79 28.27 7.13
N GLU A 3 14.73 27.36 7.34
CA GLU A 3 15.70 27.03 6.31
C GLU A 3 15.01 26.20 5.24
N GLY A 4 14.81 26.82 4.07
CA GLY A 4 14.37 26.14 2.86
C GLY A 4 15.56 25.39 2.26
N PHE A 5 15.45 24.07 2.20
CA PHE A 5 16.45 23.23 1.56
C PHE A 5 16.15 23.18 0.06
N ILE A 6 16.88 23.96 -0.74
CA ILE A 6 16.86 23.87 -2.22
C ILE A 6 18.05 23.01 -2.62
N ALA A 7 17.84 21.71 -2.79
CA ALA A 7 18.86 20.84 -3.37
C ALA A 7 18.74 20.87 -4.90
N SER A 8 19.63 21.62 -5.56
CA SER A 8 19.71 21.69 -7.01
C SER A 8 20.15 20.36 -7.64
N ARG A 9 19.51 20.09 -8.79
CA ARG A 9 19.19 18.77 -9.39
C ARG A 9 20.34 17.92 -9.94
N ASP A 10 21.56 18.43 -10.01
CA ASP A 10 22.67 17.78 -10.74
C ASP A 10 23.80 17.22 -9.86
N GLU A 11 23.81 17.48 -8.54
CA GLU A 11 24.87 17.00 -7.63
C GLU A 11 24.49 15.75 -6.85
N ILE A 12 23.24 15.28 -6.97
CA ILE A 12 22.77 14.16 -6.17
C ILE A 12 22.89 12.88 -7.00
N GLY A 13 23.89 12.05 -6.70
CA GLY A 13 24.13 10.73 -7.32
C GLY A 13 23.03 9.69 -7.06
N LEU A 14 21.77 10.06 -7.21
CA LEU A 14 20.57 9.28 -7.01
C LEU A 14 20.44 8.18 -8.06
N LYS A 15 20.55 6.92 -7.64
CA LYS A 15 20.22 5.78 -8.49
C LYS A 15 18.73 5.48 -8.44
N ARG A 16 18.04 5.90 -9.49
CA ARG A 16 16.62 5.65 -9.72
C ARG A 16 16.40 4.20 -10.13
N THR A 17 15.39 3.55 -9.56
CA THR A 17 15.02 2.15 -9.88
C THR A 17 13.55 1.97 -10.26
N SER A 18 12.86 3.08 -10.53
CA SER A 18 11.45 3.14 -10.93
C SER A 18 11.23 2.51 -12.31
N SER A 19 10.08 1.86 -12.50
CA SER A 19 9.64 1.36 -13.80
C SER A 19 8.17 1.74 -14.07
N LYS A 20 7.84 1.98 -15.35
CA LYS A 20 6.46 2.25 -15.77
C LYS A 20 5.59 1.03 -15.52
N THR A 21 4.42 1.23 -14.93
CA THR A 21 3.44 0.15 -14.76
C THR A 21 2.01 0.65 -14.92
N SER A 22 1.13 -0.25 -15.37
CA SER A 22 -0.31 -0.01 -15.43
C SER A 22 -0.97 -0.82 -14.32
N VAL A 23 -1.80 -0.15 -13.52
CA VAL A 23 -2.50 -0.76 -12.38
C VAL A 23 -4.00 -0.77 -12.70
N PRO A 24 -4.68 -1.92 -12.68
CA PRO A 24 -6.11 -2.01 -12.93
C PRO A 24 -6.91 -1.02 -12.08
N ALA A 25 -7.99 -0.47 -12.64
CA ALA A 25 -8.88 0.48 -11.97
C ALA A 25 -9.86 -0.23 -11.01
N TYR A 26 -9.32 -1.07 -10.12
CA TYR A 26 -10.08 -1.80 -9.10
C TYR A 26 -9.49 -1.52 -7.71
N PRO A 27 -10.31 -1.23 -6.68
CA PRO A 27 -9.82 -0.92 -5.33
C PRO A 27 -8.85 -1.97 -4.78
N LYS A 28 -9.18 -3.26 -4.94
CA LYS A 28 -8.31 -4.38 -4.54
C LYS A 28 -6.93 -4.32 -5.22
N ALA A 29 -6.92 -4.12 -6.55
CA ALA A 29 -5.69 -4.05 -7.34
C ALA A 29 -4.82 -2.85 -6.94
N LYS A 30 -5.45 -1.69 -6.66
CA LYS A 30 -4.76 -0.48 -6.20
C LYS A 30 -4.10 -0.68 -4.84
N LEU A 31 -4.79 -1.31 -3.88
CA LEU A 31 -4.20 -1.64 -2.57
C LEU A 31 -3.08 -2.68 -2.69
N MET A 32 -3.22 -3.71 -3.53
CA MET A 32 -2.14 -4.66 -3.81
C MET A 32 -0.91 -3.98 -4.43
N TYR A 33 -1.13 -3.01 -5.32
CA TYR A 33 -0.05 -2.22 -5.89
C TYR A 33 0.64 -1.33 -4.85
N TYR A 34 -0.12 -0.63 -4.01
CA TYR A 34 0.43 0.11 -2.87
C TYR A 34 1.30 -0.81 -2.00
N PHE A 35 0.79 -2.01 -1.66
CA PHE A 35 1.53 -2.96 -0.84
C PHE A 35 2.79 -3.49 -1.52
N LYS A 36 2.78 -3.67 -2.84
CA LYS A 36 3.99 -3.96 -3.61
C LYS A 36 5.04 -2.85 -3.48
N CYS A 37 4.63 -1.59 -3.47
CA CYS A 37 5.53 -0.47 -3.24
C CYS A 37 6.16 -0.54 -1.84
N VAL A 38 5.37 -0.87 -0.81
CA VAL A 38 5.88 -1.12 0.56
C VAL A 38 6.92 -2.24 0.57
N CYS A 39 6.62 -3.39 -0.06
CA CYS A 39 7.56 -4.51 -0.18
C CYS A 39 8.80 -4.19 -1.03
N SER A 40 8.79 -3.09 -1.79
CA SER A 40 9.94 -2.64 -2.60
C SER A 40 10.90 -1.76 -1.81
N VAL A 41 10.42 -1.12 -0.74
CA VAL A 41 11.23 -0.26 0.15
C VAL A 41 11.68 -0.97 1.43
N LEU A 42 10.92 -1.96 1.88
CA LEU A 42 11.21 -2.77 3.07
C LEU A 42 11.52 -4.22 2.69
N GLU A 43 12.51 -4.83 3.35
CA GLU A 43 12.78 -6.26 3.21
C GLU A 43 11.69 -7.08 3.94
N LEU A 44 10.59 -7.38 3.24
CA LEU A 44 9.49 -8.20 3.75
C LEU A 44 9.45 -9.57 3.04
N ARG A 45 9.34 -10.66 3.81
CA ARG A 45 9.41 -12.04 3.29
C ARG A 45 8.01 -12.65 3.16
N ASN A 46 7.84 -13.55 2.19
CA ASN A 46 6.66 -14.43 2.01
C ASN A 46 5.32 -13.73 1.68
N LEU A 47 5.36 -12.55 1.05
CA LEU A 47 4.18 -11.73 0.77
C LEU A 47 3.82 -11.62 -0.73
N ALA A 48 4.42 -12.46 -1.58
CA ALA A 48 4.27 -12.39 -3.03
C ALA A 48 2.79 -12.48 -3.50
N ARG A 49 1.95 -13.23 -2.77
CA ARG A 49 0.51 -13.36 -3.09
C ARG A 49 -0.23 -12.02 -3.05
N PHE A 50 0.20 -11.09 -2.19
CA PHE A 50 -0.45 -9.80 -1.97
C PHE A 50 0.04 -8.69 -2.92
N THR A 51 1.08 -8.96 -3.72
CA THR A 51 1.69 -7.96 -4.61
C THR A 51 1.38 -8.19 -6.08
N ASN A 52 0.70 -9.29 -6.43
CA ASN A 52 0.28 -9.60 -7.80
C ASN A 52 -1.03 -8.87 -8.19
N TYR A 53 -0.98 -7.54 -8.27
CA TYR A 53 -2.15 -6.70 -8.58
C TYR A 53 -2.74 -6.94 -9.97
N SER A 54 -1.98 -7.48 -10.93
CA SER A 54 -2.51 -7.84 -12.26
C SER A 54 -3.53 -8.97 -12.16
N ASN A 55 -3.37 -9.87 -11.20
CA ASN A 55 -4.24 -11.01 -10.96
C ASN A 55 -5.04 -10.84 -9.66
N PHE A 56 -5.48 -9.61 -9.36
CA PHE A 56 -6.18 -9.28 -8.10
C PHE A 56 -7.46 -10.11 -7.87
N HIS A 57 -8.09 -10.60 -8.94
CA HIS A 57 -9.30 -11.44 -8.88
C HIS A 57 -9.03 -12.82 -8.27
N ASN A 58 -7.78 -13.29 -8.25
CA ASN A 58 -7.40 -14.57 -7.64
C ASN A 58 -7.28 -14.48 -6.11
N LEU A 59 -7.29 -13.27 -5.53
CA LEU A 59 -7.19 -13.10 -4.10
C LEU A 59 -8.56 -13.43 -3.47
N SER A 60 -8.59 -14.49 -2.67
CA SER A 60 -9.77 -14.93 -1.93
C SER A 60 -10.30 -13.83 -1.00
N GLU A 61 -11.52 -13.98 -0.50
CA GLU A 61 -12.07 -13.03 0.45
C GLU A 61 -11.30 -13.04 1.78
N GLU A 62 -10.85 -14.21 2.24
CA GLU A 62 -10.00 -14.33 3.44
C GLU A 62 -8.62 -13.68 3.22
N ASP A 63 -8.00 -13.92 2.07
CA ASP A 63 -6.74 -13.24 1.72
C ASP A 63 -6.93 -11.73 1.52
N THR A 64 -8.12 -11.30 1.10
CA THR A 64 -8.45 -9.87 1.01
C THR A 64 -8.54 -9.25 2.41
N ASP A 65 -9.12 -9.95 3.40
CA ASP A 65 -9.10 -9.50 4.80
C ASP A 65 -7.66 -9.44 5.34
N ALA A 66 -6.81 -10.42 5.00
CA ALA A 66 -5.40 -10.41 5.37
C ALA A 66 -4.63 -9.24 4.73
N LEU A 67 -4.88 -8.96 3.44
CA LEU A 67 -4.34 -7.78 2.76
C LEU A 67 -4.75 -6.50 3.48
N LEU A 68 -6.03 -6.33 3.81
CA LEU A 68 -6.53 -5.13 4.49
C LEU A 68 -5.84 -4.90 5.85
N LYS A 69 -5.59 -5.96 6.62
CA LYS A 69 -4.81 -5.87 7.87
C LYS A 69 -3.38 -5.38 7.62
N LEU A 70 -2.73 -5.88 6.57
CA LEU A 70 -1.38 -5.43 6.17
C LEU A 70 -1.39 -3.96 5.74
N ILE A 71 -2.41 -3.52 4.99
CA ILE A 71 -2.57 -2.13 4.54
C ILE A 71 -2.78 -1.17 5.71
N VAL A 72 -3.45 -1.61 6.79
CA VAL A 72 -3.57 -0.85 8.03
C VAL A 72 -2.24 -0.81 8.78
N PHE A 73 -1.55 -1.95 8.89
CA PHE A 73 -0.26 -2.04 9.59
C PHE A 73 0.85 -1.21 8.91
N PHE A 74 0.82 -1.12 7.58
CA PHE A 74 1.72 -0.31 6.78
C PHE A 74 0.99 0.90 6.20
N SER A 75 0.26 1.63 7.03
CA SER A 75 -0.45 2.85 6.62
C SER A 75 0.55 3.94 6.19
N PRO A 76 0.12 4.92 5.38
CA PRO A 76 0.93 6.07 5.01
C PRO A 76 1.46 6.80 6.25
N ASP A 77 0.67 6.91 7.31
CA ASP A 77 1.08 7.56 8.57
C ASP A 77 2.27 6.83 9.23
N GLU A 78 2.39 5.51 9.05
CA GLU A 78 3.51 4.74 9.56
C GLU A 78 4.77 4.84 8.68
N LEU A 79 4.64 5.24 7.42
CA LEU A 79 5.72 5.20 6.41
C LEU A 79 6.22 6.57 5.97
N ILE A 80 5.36 7.59 5.98
CA ILE A 80 5.68 8.95 5.53
C ILE A 80 6.70 9.57 6.48
N GLY A 81 7.72 10.21 5.90
CA GLY A 81 8.84 10.79 6.65
C GLY A 81 9.87 9.75 7.12
N LYS A 82 9.60 8.45 6.91
CA LYS A 82 10.47 7.35 7.28
C LYS A 82 11.09 6.69 6.04
N VAL A 83 10.25 6.18 5.16
CA VAL A 83 10.65 5.50 3.91
C VAL A 83 9.88 6.01 2.69
N PHE A 84 8.74 6.68 2.91
CA PHE A 84 7.96 7.37 1.89
C PHE A 84 8.10 8.89 2.07
N PHE A 85 8.38 9.61 1.00
CA PHE A 85 8.58 11.06 1.03
C PHE A 85 7.74 11.74 -0.05
N GLN A 86 6.89 12.68 0.34
CA GLN A 86 6.13 13.45 -0.65
C GLN A 86 7.08 14.45 -1.34
N SER A 87 7.21 14.39 -2.67
CA SER A 87 8.04 15.31 -3.45
C SER A 87 7.67 15.27 -4.92
N ASP A 88 7.15 16.37 -5.45
CA ASP A 88 6.86 16.52 -6.88
C ASP A 88 8.14 16.69 -7.71
N GLU A 89 9.17 17.30 -7.13
CA GLU A 89 10.47 17.56 -7.78
C GLU A 89 11.25 16.27 -8.07
N LEU A 90 11.19 15.32 -7.14
CA LEU A 90 11.83 14.00 -7.30
C LEU A 90 10.96 13.07 -8.15
N CYS A 91 9.64 13.29 -8.18
CA CYS A 91 8.71 12.57 -9.03
C CYS A 91 8.64 13.14 -10.46
N VAL A 92 9.74 13.04 -11.21
CA VAL A 92 9.87 13.65 -12.55
C VAL A 92 9.03 12.93 -13.59
N ASN A 93 9.15 11.61 -13.67
CA ASN A 93 8.60 10.81 -14.77
C ASN A 93 7.27 10.14 -14.41
N TYR A 94 7.09 9.86 -13.13
CA TYR A 94 5.96 9.08 -12.62
C TYR A 94 5.39 9.74 -11.37
N ASN A 95 4.19 9.31 -10.96
CA ASN A 95 3.57 9.82 -9.74
C ASN A 95 4.22 9.25 -8.47
N ASN A 96 5.08 8.24 -8.59
CA ASN A 96 5.97 7.77 -7.53
C ASN A 96 7.27 7.23 -8.12
N GLU A 97 8.37 7.39 -7.39
CA GLU A 97 9.71 7.01 -7.83
C GLU A 97 10.53 6.39 -6.70
N PHE A 98 11.41 5.44 -7.04
CA PHE A 98 12.23 4.69 -6.08
C PHE A 98 13.71 5.00 -6.23
N TYR A 99 14.40 5.11 -5.09
CA TYR A 99 15.82 5.42 -5.01
C TYR A 99 16.56 4.46 -4.08
N GLU A 100 17.76 4.02 -4.49
CA GLU A 100 18.61 3.15 -3.67
C GLU A 100 19.14 3.86 -2.43
N LEU A 101 19.06 3.21 -1.27
CA LEU A 101 19.37 3.78 0.04
C LEU A 101 20.81 4.30 0.16
N GLU A 102 21.78 3.58 -0.41
CA GLU A 102 23.22 3.89 -0.33
C GLU A 102 23.57 5.28 -0.88
N LYS A 103 22.69 5.88 -1.71
CA LYS A 103 22.92 7.19 -2.35
C LYS A 103 22.13 8.34 -1.73
N ILE A 104 21.30 8.07 -0.71
CA ILE A 104 20.29 9.02 -0.19
C ILE A 104 20.23 9.15 1.32
N SER A 105 20.88 8.24 2.07
CA SER A 105 20.85 8.22 3.53
C SER A 105 21.22 9.59 4.13
N HIS A 106 22.22 10.26 3.55
CA HIS A 106 22.67 11.60 3.99
C HIS A 106 21.68 12.74 3.73
N ILE A 107 20.75 12.58 2.78
CA ILE A 107 19.86 13.66 2.32
C ILE A 107 18.53 13.59 3.05
N PHE A 108 18.03 12.38 3.28
CA PHE A 108 16.76 12.16 3.95
C PHE A 108 16.91 11.76 5.41
N GLY A 109 18.14 11.61 5.93
CA GLY A 109 18.37 11.10 7.28
C GLY A 109 17.88 9.66 7.47
N VAL A 110 17.78 8.88 6.38
CA VAL A 110 17.21 7.52 6.41
C VAL A 110 18.31 6.51 6.70
N THR A 111 18.08 5.71 7.73
CA THR A 111 18.93 4.58 8.12
C THR A 111 18.56 3.31 7.37
N ASP A 112 19.40 2.28 7.44
CA ASP A 112 19.16 0.95 6.87
C ASP A 112 18.04 0.16 7.58
N SER A 113 17.45 0.74 8.61
CA SER A 113 16.39 0.16 9.41
C SER A 113 15.43 1.22 9.93
N VAL A 114 14.18 0.81 10.18
CA VAL A 114 13.12 1.69 10.68
C VAL A 114 12.15 0.95 11.59
N LEU A 115 11.63 1.64 12.61
CA LEU A 115 10.63 1.11 13.53
C LEU A 115 9.21 1.31 12.97
N ILE A 116 8.50 0.21 12.73
CA ILE A 116 7.11 0.20 12.26
C ILE A 116 6.33 -0.79 13.12
N GLY A 117 5.26 -0.33 13.77
CA GLY A 117 4.42 -1.17 14.63
C GLY A 117 5.21 -1.93 15.71
N GLY A 118 6.21 -1.28 16.31
CA GLY A 118 7.09 -1.87 17.33
C GLY A 118 8.13 -2.87 16.80
N GLN A 119 8.22 -3.06 15.48
CA GLN A 119 9.18 -3.97 14.86
C GLN A 119 10.18 -3.20 13.99
N THR A 120 11.46 -3.49 14.19
CA THR A 120 12.51 -2.97 13.30
C THR A 120 12.43 -3.71 11.96
N LYS A 121 12.32 -2.94 10.87
CA LYS A 121 12.29 -3.42 9.49
C LYS A 121 13.51 -2.89 8.75
N ARG A 122 14.16 -3.74 7.95
CA ARG A 122 15.27 -3.32 7.09
C ARG A 122 14.76 -2.54 5.89
N VAL A 123 15.38 -1.42 5.62
CA VAL A 123 15.11 -0.52 4.49
C VAL A 123 16.10 -0.84 3.38
N VAL A 124 15.59 -1.03 2.16
CA VAL A 124 16.42 -1.29 0.97
C VAL A 124 16.41 -0.10 0.00
N LYS A 125 15.33 0.68 0.01
CA LYS A 125 15.10 1.84 -0.86
C LYS A 125 14.19 2.83 -0.15
N ILE A 126 14.12 4.06 -0.65
CA ILE A 126 12.99 4.94 -0.34
C ILE A 126 12.08 5.05 -1.55
N MET A 127 10.86 5.52 -1.29
CA MET A 127 9.94 5.96 -2.33
C MET A 127 9.64 7.44 -2.16
N THR A 128 9.67 8.17 -3.26
CA THR A 128 9.05 9.50 -3.33
C THR A 128 7.72 9.41 -4.04
N PHE A 129 6.77 10.28 -3.72
CA PHE A 129 5.46 10.28 -4.37
C PHE A 129 4.86 11.68 -4.50
N LYS A 130 4.01 11.85 -5.52
CA LYS A 130 3.08 12.97 -5.65
C LYS A 130 1.80 12.67 -4.89
N ARG A 131 1.12 13.69 -4.37
CA ARG A 131 -0.15 13.50 -3.63
C ARG A 131 -1.19 12.67 -4.39
N VAL A 132 -1.28 12.84 -5.71
CA VAL A 132 -2.19 12.07 -6.58
C VAL A 132 -1.92 10.57 -6.57
N TRP A 133 -0.67 10.13 -6.36
CA TRP A 133 -0.36 8.70 -6.23
C TRP A 133 -0.98 8.12 -4.97
N LEU A 134 -0.87 8.85 -3.85
CA LEU A 134 -1.38 8.41 -2.56
C LEU A 134 -2.91 8.37 -2.56
N GLU A 135 -3.56 9.37 -3.14
CA GLU A 135 -5.02 9.41 -3.28
C GLU A 135 -5.52 8.19 -4.07
N ASN A 136 -4.94 7.97 -5.26
CA ASN A 136 -5.41 6.94 -6.21
C ASN A 136 -5.07 5.50 -5.81
N ASN A 137 -3.98 5.29 -5.05
CA ASN A 137 -3.49 3.95 -4.74
C ASN A 137 -3.69 3.54 -3.29
N TYR A 138 -3.97 4.48 -2.39
CA TYR A 138 -4.26 4.19 -0.99
C TYR A 138 -5.59 4.79 -0.52
N LEU A 139 -5.76 6.11 -0.54
CA LEU A 139 -6.87 6.77 0.16
C LEU A 139 -8.24 6.40 -0.42
N GLU A 140 -8.44 6.53 -1.73
CA GLU A 140 -9.72 6.15 -2.36
C GLU A 140 -9.99 4.64 -2.26
N PRO A 141 -9.04 3.75 -2.62
CA PRO A 141 -9.24 2.31 -2.46
C PRO A 141 -9.48 1.87 -1.01
N PHE A 142 -8.83 2.52 -0.04
CA PHE A 142 -9.00 2.20 1.38
C PHE A 142 -10.39 2.61 1.88
N ARG A 143 -10.88 3.80 1.48
CA ARG A 143 -12.25 4.24 1.78
C ARG A 143 -13.31 3.28 1.25
N PHE A 144 -13.10 2.70 0.06
CA PHE A 144 -14.00 1.68 -0.49
C PHE A 144 -14.19 0.48 0.47
N TYR A 145 -13.16 0.11 1.24
CA TYR A 145 -13.20 -0.99 2.19
C TYR A 145 -13.59 -0.58 3.62
N ALA A 146 -14.03 0.66 3.86
CA ALA A 146 -14.30 1.17 5.21
C ALA A 146 -15.23 0.25 6.04
N HIS A 147 -16.38 -0.16 5.47
CA HIS A 147 -17.32 -1.07 6.16
C HIS A 147 -16.66 -2.42 6.52
N ARG A 148 -15.92 -2.99 5.58
CA ARG A 148 -15.21 -4.27 5.77
C ARG A 148 -14.13 -4.17 6.84
N LEU A 149 -13.38 -3.07 6.86
CA LEU A 149 -12.38 -2.76 7.87
C LEU A 149 -13.00 -2.63 9.26
N SER A 150 -14.15 -1.96 9.38
CA SER A 150 -14.88 -1.85 10.65
C SER A 150 -15.26 -3.23 11.20
N ARG A 151 -15.70 -4.16 10.34
CA ARG A 151 -16.01 -5.54 10.76
C ARG A 151 -14.77 -6.29 11.25
N ILE A 152 -13.67 -6.20 10.50
CA ILE A 152 -12.39 -6.81 10.88
C ILE A 152 -11.92 -6.29 12.24
N ALA A 153 -12.06 -4.98 12.50
CA ALA A 153 -11.69 -4.37 13.78
C ALA A 153 -12.53 -4.88 14.96
N LEU A 154 -13.77 -5.28 14.72
CA LEU A 154 -14.64 -5.92 15.70
C LEU A 154 -14.38 -7.44 15.86
N GLY A 155 -13.36 -7.98 15.19
CA GLY A 155 -13.07 -9.42 15.18
C GLY A 155 -14.05 -10.25 14.34
N LEU A 156 -14.87 -9.61 13.50
CA LEU A 156 -15.82 -10.27 12.61
C LEU A 156 -15.17 -10.58 11.25
N PRO A 157 -15.66 -11.57 10.49
CA PRO A 157 -15.30 -11.74 9.08
C PRO A 157 -15.58 -10.45 8.30
N GLY A 158 -14.60 -10.00 7.52
CA GLY A 158 -14.72 -8.77 6.75
C GLY A 158 -15.69 -8.93 5.58
N TYR A 159 -15.62 -10.07 4.90
CA TYR A 159 -16.61 -10.46 3.89
C TYR A 159 -17.87 -11.01 4.57
N GLU A 160 -19.03 -10.46 4.21
CA GLU A 160 -20.34 -11.04 4.55
C GLU A 160 -20.82 -11.85 3.35
N PRO A 161 -20.93 -13.20 3.45
CA PRO A 161 -21.48 -13.99 2.37
C PRO A 161 -22.94 -13.58 2.12
N PRO A 162 -23.42 -13.63 0.87
CA PRO A 162 -24.81 -13.32 0.57
C PRO A 162 -25.70 -14.20 1.46
N ARG A 163 -26.62 -13.57 2.21
CA ARG A 163 -27.58 -14.28 3.04
C ARG A 163 -28.36 -15.22 2.13
N ARG A 164 -28.22 -16.52 2.36
CA ARG A 164 -29.05 -17.52 1.70
C ARG A 164 -30.49 -17.19 2.08
N ILE A 165 -31.29 -16.69 1.13
CA ILE A 165 -32.74 -16.66 1.28
C ILE A 165 -33.13 -18.14 1.31
N MET A 166 -33.38 -18.68 2.50
CA MET A 166 -34.09 -19.95 2.60
C MET A 166 -35.52 -19.64 2.16
N ILE A 167 -35.83 -19.88 0.89
CA ILE A 167 -37.21 -20.02 0.46
C ILE A 167 -37.68 -21.29 1.17
N THR A 168 -38.34 -21.12 2.31
CA THR A 168 -39.05 -22.22 2.94
C THR A 168 -40.18 -22.57 1.98
N SER A 169 -40.01 -23.66 1.23
CA SER A 169 -41.10 -24.26 0.47
C SER A 169 -42.10 -24.82 1.48
N ARG A 170 -42.98 -23.96 1.99
CA ARG A 170 -44.25 -24.38 2.60
C ARG A 170 -45.27 -24.52 1.47
N ALA A 171 -45.15 -25.62 0.74
CA ALA A 171 -46.23 -26.11 -0.13
C ALA A 171 -46.22 -27.65 -0.06
N CYS A 172 -46.63 -28.17 1.09
CA CYS A 172 -47.31 -29.45 1.16
C CYS A 172 -48.35 -29.35 2.27
N LEU A 173 -49.50 -28.79 1.92
CA LEU A 173 -50.74 -28.95 2.64
C LEU A 173 -51.87 -28.91 1.61
N ILE A 174 -52.58 -30.04 1.52
CA ILE A 174 -53.96 -30.23 1.07
C ILE A 174 -54.15 -30.31 -0.46
N GLN A 175 -54.26 -31.54 -1.00
CA GLN A 175 -55.54 -32.22 -1.27
C GLN A 175 -55.33 -33.73 -1.42
#